data_AF-A0A6G1Z3X3-F1
#
_entry.id   AF-A0A6G1Z3X3-F1
#
_cell.length_a   1.000
_cell.length_b   1.000
_cell.length_c   1.000
_cell.angle_alpha   90.00
_cell.angle_beta   90.00
_cell.angle_gamma   90.00
#
_symmetry.space_group_name_H-M   'P 1'
#
loop_
_entity.id
_entity.type
_entity.pdbx_description
1 polymer ?
#
loop_
_entity_poly.entity_id
_entity_poly.type
_entity_poly.pdbx_seq_one_letter_code
_entity_poly.pdbx_strand_id
1 'polypeptide(L)'
;MLDIPGWIPFHRLAAVGALLVALVVLALVDRPSRLTAALRRRFLFGLPLGTFVSVGGVLFVYLFVQGGFSSWYRPLVIPFRAWSYFYPLGMVTAPFAHSSSGHLVGNLIGTLTLAPVAEYVWGHYPTRRGSASFGSFTENPYARALVIFPAAVVGVGLLTSIFALGPVIGFSGVVFAFAGFALVTRPLTTILAFVSGRVLSLFYNALQSPEVVATARPVFSTPWWAQIAIQGHAIGLLFGVLLGVWLVHRRGDVRPSALRSFAGVLVFAVSESLWAVYWFRGGDTFVLFRAIGFALVVGLALIVALTVSASDRPLRDRAPANSVFSTRRWQVGAAVILVATAALTGPAIPYNLFTAADDDLPGESVSVRDYEITYAEDVPNGLTAAFDIELFGESTTTNTSGVIVKSQQRGIWTTAVSTNRLAFDGESTVRVGGVGWQDQVTAVRDGFVVSGTGESVYRVFLVSNESVTFAYATDPLQAEPVVAGRNISVVPTETGYDLGVSTQNGTVRGPMPTQNVTTTLDGIQFVREDEFVFAEYDGTRVRVAKEETYQ
;
A
#
# COMPACT_ATOMS: atom_id res chain seq x y z
N MET A 1 -42.07 -18.00 -15.71
CA MET A 1 -40.73 -17.76 -15.14
C MET A 1 -40.31 -19.04 -14.47
N LEU A 2 -39.16 -19.62 -14.85
CA LEU A 2 -38.60 -20.77 -14.13
C LEU A 2 -37.97 -20.23 -12.85
N ASP A 3 -38.49 -20.64 -11.68
CA ASP A 3 -37.82 -20.42 -10.40
C ASP A 3 -36.58 -21.29 -10.34
N ILE A 4 -35.44 -20.69 -10.73
CA ILE A 4 -34.15 -21.34 -10.64
C ILE A 4 -33.71 -21.25 -9.18
N PRO A 5 -33.40 -22.38 -8.52
CA PRO A 5 -32.95 -22.35 -7.13
C PRO A 5 -31.67 -21.50 -6.96
N GLY A 6 -31.66 -20.60 -5.98
CA GLY A 6 -30.56 -19.66 -5.73
C GLY A 6 -29.20 -20.27 -5.37
N TRP A 7 -29.13 -21.60 -5.18
CA TRP A 7 -27.88 -22.33 -4.96
C TRP A 7 -27.16 -22.71 -6.26
N ILE A 8 -27.83 -22.65 -7.41
CA ILE A 8 -27.20 -22.87 -8.71
C ILE A 8 -26.39 -21.61 -9.06
N PRO A 9 -25.07 -21.69 -9.27
CA PRO A 9 -24.22 -20.52 -9.51
C PRO A 9 -24.36 -20.03 -10.95
N PHE A 10 -25.59 -19.76 -11.41
CA PHE A 10 -25.94 -19.47 -12.80
C PHE A 10 -25.11 -18.31 -13.36
N HIS A 11 -24.95 -17.22 -12.60
CA HIS A 11 -24.12 -16.07 -13.00
C HIS A 11 -22.64 -16.44 -13.20
N ARG A 12 -22.08 -17.28 -12.32
CA ARG A 12 -20.69 -17.77 -12.46
C ARG A 12 -20.54 -18.69 -13.67
N LEU A 13 -21.51 -19.60 -13.86
CA LEU A 13 -21.56 -20.49 -15.02
C LEU A 13 -21.74 -19.72 -16.33
N ALA A 14 -22.52 -18.64 -16.34
CA ALA A 14 -22.68 -17.75 -17.48
C ALA A 14 -21.38 -16.99 -17.80
N ALA A 15 -20.69 -16.45 -16.79
CA ALA A 15 -19.40 -15.78 -16.98
C ALA A 15 -18.32 -16.73 -17.55
N VAL A 16 -18.21 -17.93 -16.98
CA VAL A 16 -17.31 -18.98 -17.48
C VAL A 16 -17.72 -19.43 -18.88
N GLY A 17 -19.02 -19.68 -19.09
CA GLY A 17 -19.57 -20.10 -20.38
C GLY A 17 -19.31 -19.08 -21.49
N ALA A 18 -19.50 -17.78 -21.22
CA ALA A 18 -19.23 -16.71 -22.17
C ALA A 18 -17.74 -16.67 -22.57
N LEU A 19 -16.83 -16.78 -21.59
CA LEU A 19 -15.39 -16.82 -21.85
C LEU A 19 -15.00 -18.05 -22.67
N LEU A 20 -15.51 -19.23 -22.31
CA LEU A 20 -15.25 -20.48 -23.02
C LEU A 20 -15.77 -20.44 -24.46
N VAL A 21 -16.99 -19.96 -24.68
CA VAL A 21 -17.55 -19.79 -26.02
C VAL A 21 -16.69 -18.84 -26.85
N ALA A 22 -16.28 -17.70 -26.28
CA ALA A 22 -15.40 -16.76 -26.98
C ALA A 22 -14.05 -17.41 -27.36
N LEU A 23 -13.42 -18.14 -26.43
CA LEU A 23 -12.15 -18.84 -26.70
C LEU A 23 -12.29 -19.93 -27.77
N VAL A 24 -13.38 -20.71 -27.74
CA VAL A 24 -13.67 -21.75 -28.75
C VAL A 24 -13.92 -21.13 -30.11
N VAL A 25 -14.76 -20.10 -30.20
CA VAL A 25 -15.04 -19.40 -31.47
C VAL A 25 -13.76 -18.80 -32.05
N LEU A 26 -12.94 -18.15 -31.23
CA LEU A 26 -11.65 -17.60 -31.66
C LEU A 26 -10.68 -18.71 -32.10
N ALA A 27 -10.61 -19.83 -31.38
CA ALA A 27 -9.76 -20.96 -31.76
C ALA A 27 -10.20 -21.64 -33.07
N LEU A 28 -11.50 -21.60 -33.39
CA LEU A 28 -12.04 -22.12 -34.65
C LEU A 28 -11.78 -21.17 -35.83
N VAL A 29 -11.80 -19.85 -35.59
CA VAL A 29 -11.57 -18.82 -36.61
C VAL A 29 -10.08 -18.60 -36.88
N ASP A 30 -9.27 -18.43 -35.83
CA ASP A 30 -7.83 -18.21 -35.90
C ASP A 30 -7.08 -19.53 -35.74
N ARG A 31 -6.58 -20.08 -36.86
CA ARG A 31 -5.80 -21.34 -36.91
C ARG A 31 -4.77 -21.43 -35.75
N PRO A 32 -5.03 -22.19 -34.67
CA PRO A 32 -4.30 -22.09 -33.40
C PRO A 32 -2.86 -22.61 -33.50
N SER A 33 -2.55 -23.37 -34.55
CA SER A 33 -1.20 -23.87 -34.85
C SER A 33 -0.18 -22.76 -35.10
N ARG A 34 -0.59 -21.59 -35.63
CA ARG A 34 0.32 -20.47 -35.89
C ARG A 34 0.73 -19.75 -34.61
N LEU A 35 -0.23 -19.52 -33.70
CA LEU A 35 0.02 -18.86 -32.42
C LEU A 35 0.86 -19.76 -31.50
N THR A 36 0.49 -21.03 -31.39
CA THR A 36 1.25 -22.01 -30.60
C THR A 36 2.66 -22.22 -31.14
N ALA A 37 2.85 -22.25 -32.47
CA ALA A 37 4.19 -22.27 -33.06
C ALA A 37 4.98 -20.99 -32.76
N ALA A 38 4.35 -19.81 -32.77
CA ALA A 38 5.01 -18.54 -32.44
C ALA A 38 5.43 -18.46 -30.96
N LEU A 39 4.63 -19.01 -30.04
CA LEU A 39 4.96 -19.11 -28.61
C LEU A 39 6.09 -20.10 -28.36
N ARG A 40 6.01 -21.30 -28.96
CA ARG A 40 7.04 -22.36 -28.83
C ARG A 40 8.42 -21.97 -29.38
N ARG A 41 8.51 -20.94 -30.22
CA ARG A 41 9.80 -20.36 -30.65
C ARG A 41 10.58 -19.69 -29.52
N ARG A 42 9.90 -19.24 -28.46
CA ARG A 42 10.54 -18.52 -27.35
C ARG A 42 10.34 -19.20 -26.01
N PHE A 43 9.25 -19.94 -25.84
CA PHE A 43 8.87 -20.60 -24.60
C PHE A 43 8.99 -22.11 -24.67
N LEU A 44 9.43 -22.71 -23.56
CA LEU A 44 9.36 -24.14 -23.31
C LEU A 44 7.88 -24.54 -23.28
N PHE A 45 7.51 -25.51 -24.12
CA PHE A 45 6.13 -25.97 -24.30
C PHE A 45 5.13 -24.90 -24.79
N GLY A 46 5.60 -23.69 -25.10
CA GLY A 46 4.75 -22.52 -25.37
C GLY A 46 4.27 -21.79 -24.12
N LEU A 47 4.83 -22.10 -22.94
CA LEU A 47 4.39 -21.58 -21.64
C LEU A 47 5.43 -20.64 -20.99
N PRO A 48 4.99 -19.54 -20.35
CA PRO A 48 5.84 -18.64 -19.58
C PRO A 48 6.17 -19.23 -18.20
N LEU A 49 6.98 -20.29 -18.18
CA LEU A 49 7.27 -21.07 -16.97
C LEU A 49 7.95 -20.23 -15.87
N GLY A 50 8.81 -19.30 -16.22
CA GLY A 50 9.44 -18.37 -15.27
C GLY A 50 8.42 -17.47 -14.59
N THR A 51 7.45 -16.95 -15.33
CA THR A 51 6.31 -16.22 -14.77
C THR A 51 5.55 -17.07 -13.75
N PHE A 52 5.25 -18.33 -14.07
CA PHE A 52 4.56 -19.23 -13.14
C PHE A 52 5.36 -19.51 -11.86
N VAL A 53 6.67 -19.70 -11.97
CA VAL A 53 7.55 -19.87 -10.80
C VAL A 53 7.54 -18.60 -9.94
N SER A 54 7.64 -17.41 -10.55
CA SER A 54 7.59 -16.14 -9.81
C SER A 54 6.25 -15.94 -9.10
N VAL A 55 5.12 -16.20 -9.77
CA VAL A 55 3.76 -16.15 -9.18
C VAL A 55 3.65 -17.14 -8.01
N GLY A 56 4.13 -18.37 -8.18
CA GLY A 56 4.13 -19.38 -7.13
C GLY A 56 4.93 -18.96 -5.89
N GLY A 57 6.10 -18.33 -6.10
CA GLY A 57 6.91 -17.79 -5.00
C GLY A 57 6.21 -16.68 -4.22
N VAL A 58 5.57 -15.73 -4.91
CA VAL A 58 4.79 -14.66 -4.27
C VAL A 58 3.59 -15.22 -3.49
N LEU A 59 2.85 -16.16 -4.08
CA LEU A 59 1.75 -16.86 -3.41
C LEU A 59 2.23 -17.60 -2.15
N PHE A 60 3.39 -18.27 -2.22
CA PHE A 60 3.96 -18.98 -1.09
C PHE A 60 4.24 -18.03 0.09
N VAL A 61 4.83 -16.86 -0.17
CA VAL A 61 5.08 -15.86 0.88
C VAL A 61 3.77 -15.42 1.53
N TYR A 62 2.75 -15.08 0.74
CA TYR A 62 1.47 -14.66 1.30
C TYR A 62 0.80 -15.74 2.15
N LEU A 63 0.74 -16.97 1.65
CA LEU A 63 0.02 -18.06 2.30
C LEU A 63 0.74 -18.53 3.58
N PHE A 64 2.05 -18.69 3.53
CA PHE A 64 2.79 -19.36 4.61
C PHE A 64 3.62 -18.41 5.48
N VAL A 65 4.20 -17.35 4.91
CA VAL A 65 5.01 -16.39 5.70
C VAL A 65 4.10 -15.37 6.38
N GLN A 66 3.06 -14.89 5.70
CA GLN A 66 2.12 -13.91 6.26
C GLN A 66 0.88 -14.53 6.92
N GLY A 67 0.79 -15.87 6.98
CA GLY A 67 -0.36 -16.57 7.55
C GLY A 67 -1.64 -16.49 6.71
N GLY A 68 -1.54 -16.11 5.43
CA GLY A 68 -2.70 -16.01 4.54
C GLY A 68 -3.44 -17.33 4.31
N PHE A 69 -2.82 -18.48 4.58
CA PHE A 69 -3.47 -19.78 4.53
C PHE A 69 -4.56 -19.93 5.60
N SER A 70 -4.31 -19.43 6.82
CA SER A 70 -5.31 -19.46 7.90
C SER A 70 -6.20 -18.21 7.91
N SER A 71 -5.67 -17.08 7.44
CA SER A 71 -6.37 -15.78 7.48
C SER A 71 -6.24 -15.03 6.15
N TRP A 72 -6.92 -15.51 5.11
CA TRP A 72 -6.81 -14.99 3.75
C TRP A 72 -7.02 -13.47 3.64
N TYR A 73 -7.95 -12.88 4.40
CA TYR A 73 -8.27 -11.46 4.35
C TYR A 73 -7.54 -10.60 5.38
N ARG A 74 -6.76 -11.22 6.28
CA ARG A 74 -6.09 -10.54 7.41
C ARG A 74 -4.65 -11.05 7.55
N PRO A 75 -3.78 -10.84 6.54
CA PRO A 75 -2.39 -11.28 6.61
C PRO A 75 -1.63 -10.50 7.68
N LEU A 76 -0.53 -11.08 8.18
CA LEU A 76 0.43 -10.37 9.01
C LEU A 76 1.26 -9.41 8.13
N VAL A 77 1.27 -8.12 8.47
CA VAL A 77 1.82 -7.04 7.62
C VAL A 77 3.01 -6.33 8.25
N ILE A 78 2.88 -5.89 9.51
CA ILE A 78 3.87 -5.04 10.19
C ILE A 78 5.29 -5.60 10.10
N PRO A 79 5.60 -6.86 10.46
CA PRO A 79 6.98 -7.39 10.41
C PRO A 79 7.55 -7.59 9.00
N PHE A 80 6.76 -7.48 7.94
CA PHE A 80 7.18 -7.78 6.56
C PHE A 80 7.17 -6.54 5.67
N ARG A 81 7.22 -5.34 6.27
CA ARG A 81 7.51 -4.09 5.55
C ARG A 81 9.01 -3.79 5.56
N ALA A 82 9.46 -3.02 4.58
CA ALA A 82 10.84 -2.57 4.44
C ALA A 82 11.13 -1.39 5.39
N TRP A 83 11.19 -1.64 6.70
CA TRP A 83 11.34 -0.58 7.70
C TRP A 83 12.72 0.06 7.75
N SER A 84 13.77 -0.79 7.80
CA SER A 84 15.13 -0.36 8.07
C SER A 84 16.14 -1.35 7.48
N TYR A 85 17.30 -0.86 7.06
CA TYR A 85 18.44 -1.69 6.67
C TYR A 85 18.98 -2.53 7.84
N PHE A 86 18.72 -2.12 9.08
CA PHE A 86 19.05 -2.88 10.28
C PHE A 86 18.06 -4.03 10.56
N TYR A 87 17.00 -4.14 9.76
CA TYR A 87 16.06 -5.26 9.80
C TYR A 87 15.99 -5.99 8.44
N PRO A 88 17.01 -6.82 8.10
CA PRO A 88 17.13 -7.47 6.80
C PRO A 88 15.94 -8.37 6.43
N LEU A 89 15.29 -8.98 7.43
CA LEU A 89 14.11 -9.82 7.21
C LEU A 89 12.99 -9.02 6.54
N GLY A 90 12.69 -7.81 7.03
CA GLY A 90 11.71 -6.92 6.41
C GLY A 90 12.12 -6.52 5.00
N MET A 91 13.39 -6.11 4.81
CA MET A 91 13.92 -5.70 3.49
C MET A 91 13.85 -6.81 2.43
N VAL A 92 14.09 -8.07 2.81
CA VAL A 92 14.07 -9.19 1.87
C VAL A 92 12.65 -9.65 1.55
N THR A 93 11.74 -9.61 2.53
CA THR A 93 10.38 -10.16 2.38
C THR A 93 9.36 -9.15 1.86
N ALA A 94 9.55 -7.86 2.13
CA ALA A 94 8.66 -6.78 1.72
C ALA A 94 8.24 -6.77 0.25
N PRO A 95 9.13 -6.97 -0.73
CA PRO A 95 8.71 -6.95 -2.14
C PRO A 95 7.87 -8.18 -2.51
N PHE A 96 7.78 -9.22 -1.67
CA PHE A 96 6.99 -10.42 -1.93
C PHE A 96 5.78 -10.57 -0.99
N ALA A 97 5.73 -9.79 0.09
CA ALA A 97 4.62 -9.73 1.03
C ALA A 97 3.54 -8.73 0.57
N HIS A 98 2.32 -8.84 1.09
CA HIS A 98 1.17 -8.00 0.70
C HIS A 98 0.34 -7.56 1.91
N SER A 99 -0.24 -6.37 1.83
CA SER A 99 -1.08 -5.79 2.89
C SER A 99 -2.50 -6.38 2.97
N SER A 100 -2.98 -7.01 1.90
CA SER A 100 -4.30 -7.65 1.83
C SER A 100 -4.37 -8.65 0.68
N SER A 101 -5.42 -9.46 0.64
CA SER A 101 -5.65 -10.40 -0.47
C SER A 101 -5.95 -9.68 -1.78
N GLY A 102 -6.67 -8.55 -1.73
CA GLY A 102 -6.89 -7.70 -2.89
C GLY A 102 -5.58 -7.15 -3.46
N HIS A 103 -4.66 -6.72 -2.59
CA HIS A 103 -3.34 -6.27 -3.00
C HIS A 103 -2.52 -7.40 -3.65
N LEU A 104 -2.53 -8.61 -3.07
CA LEU A 104 -1.91 -9.80 -3.68
C LEU A 104 -2.51 -10.08 -5.07
N VAL A 105 -3.83 -10.23 -5.16
CA VAL A 105 -4.51 -10.61 -6.40
C VAL A 105 -4.25 -9.58 -7.50
N GLY A 106 -4.27 -8.28 -7.18
CA GLY A 106 -3.91 -7.22 -8.12
C GLY A 106 -2.50 -7.40 -8.70
N ASN A 107 -1.51 -7.65 -7.85
CA ASN A 107 -0.12 -7.88 -8.29
C ASN A 107 0.03 -9.19 -9.08
N LEU A 108 -0.71 -10.24 -8.73
CA LEU A 108 -0.70 -11.51 -9.48
C LEU A 108 -1.30 -11.33 -10.87
N ILE A 109 -2.42 -10.61 -11.01
CA ILE A 109 -3.02 -10.30 -12.32
C ILE A 109 -2.07 -9.43 -13.16
N GLY A 110 -1.49 -8.40 -12.57
CA GLY A 110 -0.48 -7.57 -13.24
C GLY A 110 0.72 -8.40 -13.72
N THR A 111 1.20 -9.32 -12.88
CA THR A 111 2.29 -10.24 -13.21
C THR A 111 1.90 -11.19 -14.34
N LEU A 112 0.75 -11.86 -14.23
CA LEU A 112 0.27 -12.83 -15.22
C LEU A 112 -0.04 -12.21 -16.59
N THR A 113 -0.21 -10.89 -16.66
CA THR A 113 -0.40 -10.18 -17.93
C THR A 113 0.90 -9.61 -18.48
N LEU A 114 1.72 -8.95 -17.66
CA LEU A 114 2.91 -8.22 -18.12
C LEU A 114 4.17 -9.09 -18.17
N ALA A 115 4.38 -9.97 -17.18
CA ALA A 115 5.60 -10.79 -17.10
C ALA A 115 5.77 -11.73 -18.30
N PRO A 116 4.71 -12.36 -18.87
CA PRO A 116 4.87 -13.17 -20.07
C PRO A 116 5.39 -12.38 -21.27
N VAL A 117 5.08 -11.09 -21.39
CA VAL A 117 5.63 -10.25 -22.48
C VAL A 117 7.13 -10.07 -22.27
N ALA A 118 7.56 -9.77 -21.04
CA ALA A 118 8.97 -9.64 -20.68
C ALA A 118 9.72 -10.97 -20.87
N GLU A 119 9.16 -12.08 -20.40
CA GLU A 119 9.73 -13.42 -20.52
C GLU A 119 9.83 -13.87 -21.99
N TYR A 120 8.85 -13.54 -22.82
CA TYR A 120 8.88 -13.85 -24.25
C TYR A 120 10.04 -13.14 -24.97
N VAL A 121 10.24 -11.86 -24.62
CA VAL A 121 11.36 -11.05 -25.13
C VAL A 121 12.69 -11.60 -24.63
N TRP A 122 12.79 -11.99 -23.35
CA TRP A 122 13.97 -12.66 -22.79
C TRP A 122 14.28 -13.97 -23.53
N GLY A 123 13.27 -14.83 -23.70
CA GLY A 123 13.33 -16.11 -24.40
C GLY A 123 14.06 -17.21 -23.63
N HIS A 124 13.46 -18.41 -23.61
CA HIS A 124 14.07 -19.61 -23.02
C HIS A 124 15.17 -20.16 -23.93
N TYR A 125 15.03 -20.01 -25.24
CA TYR A 125 16.04 -20.48 -26.19
C TYR A 125 17.08 -19.39 -26.46
N PRO A 126 18.37 -19.75 -26.54
CA PRO A 126 19.41 -18.78 -26.87
C PRO A 126 19.30 -18.39 -28.36
N THR A 127 19.52 -17.10 -28.64
CA THR A 127 19.33 -16.50 -29.99
C THR A 127 20.61 -15.92 -30.59
N ARG A 128 21.74 -16.01 -29.87
CA ARG A 128 23.01 -15.48 -30.36
C ARG A 128 23.59 -16.40 -31.41
N ARG A 129 24.26 -15.84 -32.42
CA ARG A 129 24.99 -16.64 -33.40
C ARG A 129 26.07 -17.46 -32.68
N GLY A 130 26.08 -18.78 -32.90
CA GLY A 130 27.01 -19.70 -32.27
C GLY A 130 26.57 -20.28 -30.91
N SER A 131 25.41 -19.87 -30.36
CA SER A 131 24.87 -20.50 -29.15
C SER A 131 24.09 -21.78 -29.50
N ALA A 132 24.26 -22.82 -28.69
CA ALA A 132 23.47 -24.05 -28.77
C ALA A 132 22.65 -24.24 -27.49
N SER A 133 21.43 -24.74 -27.62
CA SER A 133 20.65 -25.13 -26.43
C SER A 133 21.45 -26.17 -25.65
N PHE A 134 21.47 -26.04 -24.32
CA PHE A 134 22.24 -26.91 -23.41
C PHE A 134 23.77 -26.80 -23.48
N GLY A 135 24.34 -25.85 -24.25
CA GLY A 135 25.79 -25.65 -24.34
C GLY A 135 26.43 -25.10 -23.06
N SER A 136 25.65 -24.42 -22.21
CA SER A 136 26.05 -23.96 -20.88
C SER A 136 24.82 -23.76 -19.99
N PHE A 137 25.02 -23.51 -18.69
CA PHE A 137 23.92 -23.16 -17.78
C PHE A 137 23.10 -21.96 -18.29
N THR A 138 23.76 -20.92 -18.80
CA THR A 138 23.08 -19.70 -19.30
C THR A 138 22.36 -19.88 -20.65
N GLU A 139 22.63 -20.98 -21.34
CA GLU A 139 22.05 -21.36 -22.64
C GLU A 139 21.11 -22.57 -22.53
N ASN A 140 20.99 -23.16 -21.34
CA ASN A 140 20.02 -24.21 -21.05
C ASN A 140 18.61 -23.59 -20.92
N PRO A 141 17.62 -23.99 -21.75
CA PRO A 141 16.29 -23.42 -21.70
C PRO A 141 15.58 -23.55 -20.35
N TYR A 142 15.79 -24.65 -19.64
CA TYR A 142 15.21 -24.86 -18.31
C TYR A 142 15.84 -23.94 -17.28
N ALA A 143 17.17 -23.79 -17.28
CA ALA A 143 17.85 -22.85 -16.39
C ALA A 143 17.44 -21.41 -16.66
N ARG A 144 17.31 -21.02 -17.94
CA ARG A 144 16.86 -19.69 -18.35
C ARG A 144 15.45 -19.36 -17.88
N ALA A 145 14.55 -20.34 -17.95
CA ALA A 145 13.14 -20.20 -17.58
C ALA A 145 12.90 -20.31 -16.06
N LEU A 146 13.43 -21.36 -15.42
CA LEU A 146 13.09 -21.73 -14.05
C LEU A 146 14.05 -21.16 -13.00
N VAL A 147 15.22 -20.65 -13.41
CA VAL A 147 16.23 -20.13 -12.47
C VAL A 147 16.58 -18.68 -12.80
N ILE A 148 17.08 -18.39 -13.99
CA ILE A 148 17.63 -17.07 -14.31
C ILE A 148 16.54 -16.00 -14.36
N PHE A 149 15.39 -16.28 -14.99
CA PHE A 149 14.29 -15.33 -15.02
C PHE A 149 13.71 -15.07 -13.62
N PRO A 150 13.32 -16.09 -12.82
CA PRO A 150 12.92 -15.89 -11.43
C PRO A 150 13.98 -15.21 -10.56
N ALA A 151 15.27 -15.51 -10.74
CA ALA A 151 16.34 -14.83 -10.01
C ALA A 151 16.45 -13.35 -10.36
N ALA A 152 16.25 -12.97 -11.63
CA ALA A 152 16.18 -11.57 -12.04
C ALA A 152 14.95 -10.88 -11.41
N VAL A 153 13.81 -11.56 -11.36
CA VAL A 153 12.60 -11.10 -10.69
C VAL A 153 12.86 -10.83 -9.20
N VAL A 154 13.51 -11.76 -8.51
CA VAL A 154 13.91 -11.59 -7.11
C VAL A 154 14.87 -10.42 -6.96
N GLY A 155 15.90 -10.32 -7.81
CA GLY A 155 16.87 -9.23 -7.78
C GLY A 155 16.23 -7.86 -7.97
N VAL A 156 15.28 -7.72 -8.89
CA VAL A 156 14.50 -6.48 -9.06
C VAL A 156 13.65 -6.20 -7.82
N GLY A 157 12.99 -7.21 -7.26
CA GLY A 157 12.22 -7.07 -6.01
C GLY A 157 13.06 -6.53 -4.86
N LEU A 158 14.25 -7.12 -4.65
CA LEU A 158 15.20 -6.66 -3.63
C LEU A 158 15.65 -5.21 -3.88
N LEU A 159 16.00 -4.87 -5.12
CA LEU A 159 16.37 -3.48 -5.47
C LEU A 159 15.23 -2.51 -5.20
N THR A 160 13.98 -2.87 -5.53
CA THR A 160 12.83 -2.01 -5.25
C THR A 160 12.61 -1.80 -3.76
N SER A 161 12.81 -2.82 -2.93
CA SER A 161 12.66 -2.69 -1.48
C SER A 161 13.79 -1.88 -0.84
N ILE A 162 15.03 -2.08 -1.28
CA ILE A 162 16.20 -1.36 -0.77
C ILE A 162 16.05 0.15 -1.02
N PHE A 163 15.58 0.52 -2.20
CA PHE A 163 15.54 1.92 -2.63
C PHE A 163 14.17 2.60 -2.50
N ALA A 164 13.18 1.91 -1.94
CA ALA A 164 11.88 2.49 -1.66
C ALA A 164 11.94 3.38 -0.42
N LEU A 165 11.27 4.53 -0.52
CA LEU A 165 11.04 5.45 0.57
C LEU A 165 9.86 4.93 1.39
N GLY A 166 10.04 4.79 2.70
CA GLY A 166 8.96 4.33 3.55
C GLY A 166 8.96 2.82 3.79
N PRO A 167 8.17 2.38 4.79
CA PRO A 167 7.96 0.97 5.10
C PRO A 167 7.04 0.33 4.06
N VAL A 168 7.58 0.14 2.84
CA VAL A 168 6.85 -0.42 1.71
C VAL A 168 6.62 -1.92 1.88
N ILE A 169 5.58 -2.41 1.21
CA ILE A 169 5.22 -3.82 1.10
C ILE A 169 4.50 -4.00 -0.23
N GLY A 170 4.78 -5.08 -0.95
CA GLY A 170 4.11 -5.40 -2.21
C GLY A 170 5.06 -5.67 -3.37
N PHE A 171 4.57 -6.50 -4.30
CA PHE A 171 5.28 -6.91 -5.52
C PHE A 171 5.11 -5.94 -6.69
N SER A 172 4.35 -4.85 -6.50
CA SER A 172 4.01 -3.91 -7.58
C SER A 172 5.24 -3.27 -8.23
N GLY A 173 6.31 -2.98 -7.48
CA GLY A 173 7.58 -2.50 -8.06
C GLY A 173 8.12 -3.44 -9.15
N VAL A 174 8.03 -4.75 -8.95
CA VAL A 174 8.42 -5.74 -9.95
C VAL A 174 7.43 -5.78 -11.13
N VAL A 175 6.13 -5.65 -10.87
CA VAL A 175 5.10 -5.54 -11.92
C VAL A 175 5.40 -4.37 -12.86
N PHE A 176 5.75 -3.21 -12.30
CA PHE A 176 6.16 -2.04 -13.07
C PHE A 176 7.47 -2.27 -13.81
N ALA A 177 8.41 -3.05 -13.26
CA ALA A 177 9.62 -3.44 -13.97
C ALA A 177 9.32 -4.32 -15.19
N PHE A 178 8.38 -5.27 -15.10
CA PHE A 178 7.92 -6.01 -16.28
C PHE A 178 7.33 -5.06 -17.33
N ALA A 179 6.49 -4.11 -16.91
CA ALA A 179 5.93 -3.11 -17.81
C ALA A 179 7.02 -2.27 -18.48
N GLY A 180 7.96 -1.72 -17.71
CA GLY A 180 9.04 -0.87 -18.23
C GLY A 180 9.92 -1.60 -19.24
N PHE A 181 10.30 -2.84 -18.92
CA PHE A 181 11.07 -3.71 -19.82
C PHE A 181 10.31 -4.02 -21.12
N ALA A 182 9.03 -4.36 -20.98
CA ALA A 182 8.18 -4.71 -22.12
C ALA A 182 7.82 -3.47 -22.96
N LEU A 183 7.66 -2.28 -22.37
CA LEU A 183 7.37 -1.03 -23.08
C LEU A 183 8.52 -0.58 -23.99
N VAL A 184 9.77 -0.84 -23.57
CA VAL A 184 10.96 -0.56 -24.39
C VAL A 184 11.03 -1.46 -25.62
N THR A 185 10.58 -2.71 -25.50
CA THR A 185 10.80 -3.76 -26.51
C THR A 185 9.57 -4.00 -27.38
N ARG A 186 8.36 -3.91 -26.81
CA ARG A 186 7.07 -4.29 -27.41
C ARG A 186 5.92 -3.39 -26.92
N PRO A 187 5.97 -2.06 -27.09
CA PRO A 187 5.03 -1.13 -26.46
C PRO A 187 3.54 -1.45 -26.70
N LEU A 188 3.16 -1.78 -27.94
CA LEU A 188 1.76 -2.12 -28.26
C LEU A 188 1.30 -3.42 -27.58
N THR A 189 2.14 -4.46 -27.59
CA THR A 189 1.84 -5.74 -26.93
C THR A 189 1.70 -5.53 -25.42
N THR A 190 2.55 -4.69 -24.83
CA THR A 190 2.47 -4.36 -23.40
C THR A 190 1.17 -3.65 -23.04
N ILE A 191 0.71 -2.72 -23.87
CA ILE A 191 -0.58 -2.04 -23.64
C ILE A 191 -1.76 -3.00 -23.79
N LEU A 192 -1.73 -3.89 -24.79
CA LEU A 192 -2.72 -4.96 -24.94
C LEU A 192 -2.74 -5.92 -23.75
N ALA A 193 -1.57 -6.31 -23.25
CA ALA A 193 -1.43 -7.15 -22.07
C ALA A 193 -1.97 -6.43 -20.82
N PHE A 194 -1.60 -5.17 -20.63
CA PHE A 194 -2.09 -4.30 -19.57
C PHE A 194 -3.62 -4.20 -19.56
N VAL A 195 -4.23 -3.91 -20.72
CA VAL A 195 -5.70 -3.83 -20.84
C VAL A 195 -6.35 -5.19 -20.57
N SER A 196 -5.73 -6.29 -20.98
CA SER A 196 -6.19 -7.65 -20.65
C SER A 196 -6.25 -7.91 -19.14
N GLY A 197 -5.41 -7.24 -18.34
CA GLY A 197 -5.45 -7.32 -16.88
C GLY A 197 -6.77 -6.82 -16.28
N ARG A 198 -7.39 -5.81 -16.90
CA ARG A 198 -8.72 -5.33 -16.50
C ARG A 198 -9.80 -6.36 -16.78
N VAL A 199 -9.70 -7.09 -17.89
CA VAL A 199 -10.62 -8.18 -18.23
C VAL A 199 -10.48 -9.33 -17.23
N LEU A 200 -9.25 -9.72 -16.87
CA LEU A 200 -9.00 -10.74 -15.85
C LEU A 200 -9.52 -10.32 -14.47
N SER A 201 -9.33 -9.04 -14.10
CA SER A 201 -9.85 -8.50 -12.84
C SER A 201 -11.37 -8.52 -12.81
N LEU A 202 -12.03 -8.11 -13.90
CA LEU A 202 -13.48 -8.20 -14.03
C LEU A 202 -13.97 -9.65 -13.92
N PHE A 203 -13.31 -10.57 -14.62
CA PHE A 203 -13.64 -11.98 -14.55
C PHE A 203 -13.49 -12.54 -13.12
N TYR A 204 -12.37 -12.25 -12.46
CA TYR A 204 -12.15 -12.65 -11.07
C TYR A 204 -13.23 -12.10 -10.14
N ASN A 205 -13.53 -10.80 -10.24
CA ASN A 205 -14.55 -10.16 -9.41
C ASN A 205 -15.95 -10.73 -9.69
N ALA A 206 -16.29 -10.99 -10.95
CA ALA A 206 -17.56 -11.61 -11.33
C ALA A 206 -17.71 -13.05 -10.80
N LEU A 207 -16.60 -13.77 -10.61
CA LEU A 207 -16.63 -15.09 -9.98
C LEU A 207 -16.78 -15.01 -8.46
N GLN A 208 -16.09 -14.08 -7.81
CA GLN A 208 -16.16 -13.89 -6.35
C GLN A 208 -17.54 -13.35 -5.95
N SER A 209 -17.92 -12.22 -6.53
CA SER A 209 -19.14 -11.46 -6.25
C SER A 209 -19.91 -11.22 -7.54
N PRO A 210 -20.66 -12.22 -8.04
CA PRO A 210 -21.43 -12.10 -9.29
C PRO A 210 -22.54 -11.04 -9.21
N GLU A 211 -23.03 -10.77 -8.01
CA GLU A 211 -23.99 -9.72 -7.69
C GLU A 211 -23.47 -8.93 -6.49
N VAL A 212 -23.61 -7.61 -6.54
CA VAL A 212 -23.22 -6.71 -5.45
C VAL A 212 -24.42 -5.85 -5.09
N VAL A 213 -24.99 -6.10 -3.91
CA VAL A 213 -25.99 -5.23 -3.30
C VAL A 213 -25.27 -4.25 -2.38
N ALA A 214 -25.44 -2.96 -2.62
CA ALA A 214 -24.78 -1.91 -1.85
C ALA A 214 -25.81 -0.94 -1.26
N THR A 215 -25.63 -0.59 0.02
CA THR A 215 -26.40 0.45 0.72
C THR A 215 -25.48 1.58 1.13
N ALA A 216 -25.95 2.82 1.03
CA ALA A 216 -25.19 3.97 1.52
C ALA A 216 -25.04 3.86 3.05
N ARG A 217 -23.79 3.91 3.52
CA ARG A 217 -23.44 3.94 4.94
C ARG A 217 -22.16 4.73 5.14
N PRO A 218 -21.94 5.36 6.31
CA PRO A 218 -20.65 5.93 6.64
C PRO A 218 -19.54 4.87 6.53
N VAL A 219 -18.37 5.26 6.04
CA VAL A 219 -17.15 4.43 6.04
C VAL A 219 -15.94 5.32 6.30
N PHE A 220 -14.99 4.84 7.10
CA PHE A 220 -13.68 5.48 7.17
C PHE A 220 -12.88 5.11 5.92
N SER A 221 -12.44 6.10 5.16
CA SER A 221 -11.65 5.88 3.96
C SER A 221 -10.58 6.95 3.81
N THR A 222 -9.37 6.54 3.45
CA THR A 222 -8.32 7.45 3.02
C THR A 222 -8.41 7.68 1.51
N PRO A 223 -7.92 8.83 0.99
CA PRO A 223 -7.89 9.06 -0.44
C PRO A 223 -7.17 7.93 -1.17
N TRP A 224 -7.81 7.32 -2.17
CA TRP A 224 -7.27 6.13 -2.86
C TRP A 224 -5.87 6.34 -3.44
N TRP A 225 -5.56 7.58 -3.87
CA TRP A 225 -4.25 7.94 -4.41
C TRP A 225 -3.15 8.02 -3.34
N ALA A 226 -3.51 8.23 -2.07
CA ALA A 226 -2.57 8.24 -0.95
C ALA A 226 -2.13 6.82 -0.52
N GLN A 227 -2.73 5.78 -1.13
CA GLN A 227 -2.37 4.38 -0.91
C GLN A 227 -1.42 3.84 -2.01
N ILE A 228 -1.00 4.69 -2.96
CA ILE A 228 -0.17 4.28 -4.10
C ILE A 228 1.31 4.54 -3.78
N ALA A 229 2.13 3.49 -3.86
CA ALA A 229 3.57 3.57 -3.72
C ALA A 229 4.25 4.14 -4.99
N ILE A 230 3.93 5.40 -5.35
CA ILE A 230 4.32 6.03 -6.62
C ILE A 230 5.84 5.97 -6.85
N GLN A 231 6.62 6.27 -5.82
CA GLN A 231 8.09 6.24 -5.89
C GLN A 231 8.59 4.81 -6.15
N GLY A 232 8.10 3.80 -5.42
CA GLY A 232 8.42 2.39 -5.67
C GLY A 232 8.00 1.90 -7.06
N HIS A 233 6.83 2.31 -7.55
CA HIS A 233 6.36 2.00 -8.90
C HIS A 233 7.25 2.64 -9.98
N ALA A 234 7.63 3.91 -9.81
CA ALA A 234 8.52 4.61 -10.73
C ALA A 234 9.91 3.98 -10.77
N ILE A 235 10.49 3.63 -9.61
CA ILE A 235 11.78 2.94 -9.53
C ILE A 235 11.73 1.59 -10.25
N GLY A 236 10.69 0.80 -9.99
CA GLY A 236 10.44 -0.47 -10.68
C GLY A 236 10.39 -0.30 -12.20
N LEU A 237 9.58 0.65 -12.68
CA LEU A 237 9.46 0.98 -14.10
C LEU A 237 10.82 1.34 -14.72
N LEU A 238 11.60 2.21 -14.06
CA LEU A 238 12.89 2.67 -14.55
C LEU A 238 13.93 1.54 -14.59
N PHE A 239 13.97 0.64 -13.59
CA PHE A 239 14.79 -0.57 -13.65
C PHE A 239 14.40 -1.46 -14.83
N GLY A 240 13.10 -1.67 -15.04
CA GLY A 240 12.58 -2.36 -16.22
C GLY A 240 13.04 -1.73 -17.52
N VAL A 241 12.90 -0.42 -17.66
CA VAL A 241 13.34 0.35 -18.83
C VAL A 241 14.83 0.19 -19.06
N LEU A 242 15.67 0.36 -18.03
CA LEU A 242 17.13 0.20 -18.14
C LEU A 242 17.51 -1.21 -18.62
N LEU A 243 16.89 -2.25 -18.05
CA LEU A 243 17.09 -3.64 -18.49
C LEU A 243 16.64 -3.87 -19.94
N GLY A 244 15.52 -3.26 -20.34
CA GLY A 244 14.99 -3.33 -21.71
C GLY A 244 15.91 -2.64 -22.71
N VAL A 245 16.37 -1.42 -22.39
CA VAL A 245 17.31 -0.65 -23.21
C VAL A 245 18.62 -1.41 -23.36
N TRP A 246 19.16 -1.93 -22.27
CA TRP A 246 20.36 -2.76 -22.28
C TRP A 246 20.20 -3.98 -23.20
N LEU A 247 19.07 -4.70 -23.12
CA LEU A 247 18.85 -5.90 -23.90
C LEU A 247 18.74 -5.61 -25.41
N VAL A 248 17.96 -4.59 -25.79
CA VAL A 248 17.76 -4.20 -27.19
C VAL A 248 19.09 -3.82 -27.84
N HIS A 249 19.92 -3.03 -27.15
CA HIS A 249 21.23 -2.64 -27.66
C HIS A 249 22.23 -3.79 -27.66
N ARG A 250 22.17 -4.70 -26.69
CA ARG A 250 23.03 -5.89 -26.64
C ARG A 250 22.73 -6.87 -27.78
N ARG A 251 21.46 -6.99 -28.20
CA ARG A 251 21.03 -7.93 -29.26
C ARG A 251 21.03 -7.32 -30.66
N GLY A 252 21.05 -5.98 -30.78
CA GLY A 252 20.86 -5.30 -32.05
C GLY A 252 19.45 -5.50 -32.61
N ASP A 253 18.46 -5.65 -31.72
CA ASP A 253 17.06 -5.88 -32.09
C ASP A 253 16.46 -4.62 -32.75
N VAL A 254 15.40 -4.81 -33.56
CA VAL A 254 14.66 -3.69 -34.16
C VAL A 254 13.99 -2.87 -33.07
N ARG A 255 14.37 -1.59 -32.99
CA ARG A 255 13.83 -0.63 -32.01
C ARG A 255 12.43 -0.15 -32.42
N PRO A 256 11.49 0.04 -31.47
CA PRO A 256 10.23 0.73 -31.77
C PRO A 256 10.49 2.20 -32.11
N SER A 257 9.57 2.79 -32.88
CA SER A 257 9.57 4.24 -33.16
C SER A 257 9.35 5.04 -31.88
N ALA A 258 9.97 6.21 -31.77
CA ALA A 258 9.81 7.13 -30.63
C ALA A 258 8.34 7.37 -30.25
N LEU A 259 7.46 7.61 -31.23
CA LEU A 259 6.03 7.85 -30.98
C LEU A 259 5.34 6.66 -30.29
N ARG A 260 5.65 5.42 -30.68
CA ARG A 260 5.07 4.21 -30.06
C ARG A 260 5.57 4.03 -28.63
N SER A 261 6.86 4.27 -28.39
CA SER A 261 7.42 4.22 -27.03
C SER A 261 6.84 5.32 -26.16
N PHE A 262 6.77 6.56 -26.66
CA PHE A 262 6.18 7.69 -25.96
C PHE A 262 4.72 7.41 -25.59
N ALA A 263 3.89 7.05 -26.57
CA ALA A 263 2.47 6.77 -26.34
C ALA A 263 2.27 5.58 -25.39
N GLY A 264 3.05 4.50 -25.54
CA GLY A 264 2.98 3.36 -24.64
C GLY A 264 3.33 3.71 -23.20
N VAL A 265 4.46 4.39 -22.97
CA VAL A 265 4.87 4.80 -21.62
C VAL A 265 3.87 5.79 -21.02
N LEU A 266 3.42 6.79 -21.80
CA LEU A 266 2.45 7.78 -21.35
C LEU A 266 1.12 7.14 -20.94
N VAL A 267 0.54 6.30 -21.82
CA VAL A 267 -0.74 5.63 -21.55
C VAL A 267 -0.63 4.72 -20.33
N PHE A 268 0.45 3.94 -20.22
CA PHE A 268 0.69 3.07 -19.07
C PHE A 268 0.83 3.89 -17.78
N ALA A 269 1.75 4.86 -17.76
CA ALA A 269 2.05 5.66 -16.57
C ALA A 269 0.84 6.48 -16.07
N VAL A 270 0.04 7.03 -17.00
CA VAL A 270 -1.20 7.73 -16.63
C VAL A 270 -2.25 6.76 -16.09
N SER A 271 -2.44 5.62 -16.75
CA SER A 271 -3.42 4.61 -16.32
C SER A 271 -3.11 4.02 -14.96
N GLU A 272 -1.82 3.87 -14.65
CA GLU A 272 -1.31 3.36 -13.38
C GLU A 272 -1.05 4.46 -12.34
N SER A 273 -1.60 5.66 -12.57
CA SER A 273 -1.60 6.77 -11.63
C SER A 273 -0.22 7.25 -11.16
N LEU A 274 0.83 7.10 -11.98
CA LEU A 274 2.16 7.66 -11.66
C LEU A 274 2.18 9.19 -11.57
N TRP A 275 1.11 9.86 -12.05
CA TRP A 275 0.91 11.30 -11.92
C TRP A 275 0.41 11.72 -10.53
N ALA A 276 0.01 10.79 -9.66
CA ALA A 276 -0.71 11.11 -8.43
C ALA A 276 0.20 11.62 -7.29
N VAL A 277 1.21 12.44 -7.61
CA VAL A 277 2.21 12.95 -6.65
C VAL A 277 1.51 13.68 -5.51
N TYR A 278 1.72 13.21 -4.27
CA TYR A 278 1.04 13.73 -3.09
C TYR A 278 1.98 13.91 -1.90
N TRP A 279 1.49 14.64 -0.90
CA TRP A 279 2.15 14.82 0.39
C TRP A 279 1.18 14.62 1.55
N PHE A 280 1.68 14.13 2.69
CA PHE A 280 0.92 13.97 3.93
C PHE A 280 1.21 15.13 4.88
N ARG A 281 0.17 15.81 5.34
CA ARG A 281 0.25 17.03 6.17
C ARG A 281 0.03 16.79 7.66
N GLY A 282 -0.07 15.53 8.10
CA GLY A 282 -0.51 15.20 9.46
C GLY A 282 -2.03 15.11 9.59
N GLY A 283 -2.51 14.51 10.69
CA GLY A 283 -3.95 14.47 11.03
C GLY A 283 -4.86 13.97 9.91
N ASP A 284 -4.48 12.91 9.20
CA ASP A 284 -5.20 12.35 8.04
C ASP A 284 -5.44 13.34 6.87
N THR A 285 -4.65 14.41 6.79
CA THR A 285 -4.74 15.43 5.74
C THR A 285 -3.68 15.19 4.65
N PHE A 286 -4.10 15.30 3.39
CA PHE A 286 -3.24 15.04 2.23
C PHE A 286 -3.43 16.11 1.15
N VAL A 287 -2.36 16.42 0.41
CA VAL A 287 -2.40 17.31 -0.76
C VAL A 287 -1.93 16.58 -2.02
N LEU A 288 -2.60 16.80 -3.15
CA LEU A 288 -2.34 16.12 -4.43
C LEU A 288 -1.91 17.12 -5.52
N PHE A 289 -0.69 16.99 -6.02
CA PHE A 289 -0.06 17.86 -7.01
C PHE A 289 -0.24 17.36 -8.46
N ARG A 290 -1.48 17.37 -8.95
CA ARG A 290 -1.86 16.78 -10.25
C ARG A 290 -1.05 17.32 -11.44
N ALA A 291 -0.89 18.64 -11.52
CA ALA A 291 -0.22 19.27 -12.66
C ALA A 291 1.27 18.91 -12.71
N ILE A 292 1.94 18.90 -11.56
CA ILE A 292 3.35 18.50 -11.44
C ILE A 292 3.50 17.04 -11.85
N GLY A 293 2.68 16.15 -11.30
CA GLY A 293 2.75 14.74 -11.63
C GLY A 293 2.44 14.43 -13.10
N PHE A 294 1.49 15.13 -13.72
CA PHE A 294 1.24 15.01 -15.17
C PHE A 294 2.47 15.42 -15.99
N ALA A 295 3.08 16.56 -15.67
CA ALA A 295 4.29 17.02 -16.35
C ALA A 295 5.46 16.03 -16.18
N LEU A 296 5.64 15.45 -14.99
CA LEU A 296 6.65 14.42 -14.73
C LEU A 296 6.43 13.16 -15.57
N VAL A 297 5.18 12.70 -15.69
CA VAL A 297 4.84 11.53 -16.51
C VAL A 297 5.09 11.79 -18.02
N VAL A 298 4.76 12.98 -18.52
CA VAL A 298 5.07 13.37 -19.90
C VAL A 298 6.58 13.44 -20.12
N GLY A 299 7.33 14.03 -19.19
CA GLY A 299 8.79 14.09 -19.23
C GLY A 299 9.43 12.70 -19.22
N LEU A 300 8.95 11.80 -18.35
CA LEU A 300 9.36 10.39 -18.30
C LEU A 300 9.12 9.69 -19.65
N ALA A 301 7.91 9.80 -20.21
CA ALA A 301 7.59 9.18 -21.49
C ALA A 301 8.50 9.69 -22.61
N LEU A 302 8.83 10.99 -22.61
CA LEU A 302 9.75 11.61 -23.57
C LEU A 302 11.18 11.08 -23.41
N ILE A 303 11.72 11.06 -22.19
CA ILE A 303 13.07 10.57 -21.90
C ILE A 303 13.22 9.10 -22.34
N VAL A 304 12.23 8.25 -22.02
CA VAL A 304 12.23 6.84 -22.44
C VAL A 304 12.15 6.75 -23.97
N ALA A 305 11.24 7.46 -24.62
CA ALA A 305 11.10 7.42 -26.08
C ALA A 305 12.37 7.85 -26.82
N LEU A 306 13.02 8.92 -26.37
CA LEU A 306 14.28 9.40 -26.93
C LEU A 306 15.41 8.40 -26.70
N THR A 307 15.49 7.79 -25.51
CA THR A 307 16.51 6.79 -25.20
C THR A 307 16.36 5.53 -26.04
N VAL A 308 15.13 5.03 -26.20
CA VAL A 308 14.84 3.81 -26.95
C VAL A 308 15.06 4.00 -28.45
N SER A 309 14.73 5.19 -28.98
CA SER A 309 14.89 5.50 -30.41
C SER A 309 16.27 6.03 -30.78
N ALA A 310 17.15 6.27 -29.79
CA ALA A 310 18.49 6.77 -30.02
C ALA A 310 19.35 5.79 -30.85
N SER A 311 20.18 6.34 -31.74
CA SER A 311 21.08 5.57 -32.58
C SER A 311 22.36 5.17 -31.85
N ASP A 312 23.05 4.14 -32.36
CA ASP A 312 24.36 3.69 -31.87
C ASP A 312 25.53 4.60 -32.27
N ARG A 313 25.23 5.73 -32.93
CA ARG A 313 26.26 6.70 -33.34
C ARG A 313 26.82 7.43 -32.12
N PRO A 314 28.09 7.85 -32.17
CA PRO A 314 28.65 8.74 -31.15
C PRO A 314 27.91 10.09 -31.13
N LEU A 315 28.08 10.85 -30.06
CA LEU A 315 27.57 12.22 -29.96
C LEU A 315 28.17 13.13 -31.04
N ARG A 316 29.48 12.99 -31.29
CA ARG A 316 30.19 13.66 -32.38
C ARG A 316 30.92 12.64 -33.23
N ASP A 317 30.67 12.68 -34.53
CA ASP A 317 31.40 11.84 -35.48
C ASP A 317 32.91 12.16 -35.42
N ARG A 318 33.75 11.12 -35.36
CA ARG A 318 35.22 11.19 -35.23
C ARG A 318 35.77 11.76 -33.91
N ALA A 319 35.00 11.75 -32.83
CA ALA A 319 35.52 12.07 -31.51
C ALA A 319 36.65 11.10 -31.08
N PRO A 320 37.70 11.57 -30.36
CA PRO A 320 38.70 10.69 -29.76
C PRO A 320 38.06 9.63 -28.86
N ALA A 321 38.58 8.40 -28.87
CA ALA A 321 37.96 7.27 -28.16
C ALA A 321 37.82 7.51 -26.64
N ASN A 322 38.74 8.26 -26.04
CA ASN A 322 38.76 8.64 -24.62
C ASN A 322 37.95 9.92 -24.30
N SER A 323 37.22 10.48 -25.26
CA SER A 323 36.41 11.68 -25.05
C SER A 323 34.96 11.34 -24.73
N VAL A 324 34.30 12.14 -23.89
CA VAL A 324 32.83 12.06 -23.67
C VAL A 324 32.04 12.19 -24.97
N PHE A 325 32.60 12.80 -26.01
CA PHE A 325 31.97 12.91 -27.33
C PHE A 325 31.94 11.60 -28.13
N SER A 326 32.69 10.56 -27.70
CA SER A 326 32.66 9.21 -28.30
C SER A 326 31.51 8.35 -27.74
N THR A 327 30.87 8.79 -26.64
CA THR A 327 29.73 8.12 -26.03
C THR A 327 28.57 8.00 -27.02
N ARG A 328 27.93 6.84 -27.08
CA ARG A 328 26.78 6.60 -27.96
C ARG A 328 25.57 7.34 -27.44
N ARG A 329 24.72 7.84 -28.34
CA ARG A 329 23.56 8.66 -27.98
C ARG A 329 22.60 7.96 -26.99
N TRP A 330 22.39 6.65 -27.14
CA TRP A 330 21.55 5.89 -26.21
C TRP A 330 22.15 5.79 -24.81
N GLN A 331 23.49 5.79 -24.67
CA GLN A 331 24.17 5.75 -23.38
C GLN A 331 23.94 7.05 -22.61
N VAL A 332 23.83 8.18 -23.31
CA VAL A 332 23.43 9.45 -22.69
C VAL A 332 22.00 9.37 -22.16
N GLY A 333 21.06 8.86 -22.96
CA GLY A 333 19.68 8.63 -22.50
C GLY A 333 19.62 7.69 -21.30
N ALA A 334 20.36 6.58 -21.33
CA ALA A 334 20.46 5.65 -20.21
C ALA A 334 21.09 6.30 -18.97
N ALA A 335 22.10 7.18 -19.13
CA ALA A 335 22.68 7.94 -18.03
C ALA A 335 21.68 8.94 -17.43
N VAL A 336 20.88 9.63 -18.26
CA VAL A 336 19.80 10.52 -17.78
C VAL A 336 18.76 9.72 -16.99
N ILE A 337 18.36 8.54 -17.48
CA ILE A 337 17.46 7.63 -16.76
C ILE A 337 18.10 7.19 -15.45
N LEU A 338 19.38 6.81 -15.44
CA LEU A 338 20.09 6.40 -14.23
C LEU A 338 20.15 7.54 -13.20
N VAL A 339 20.40 8.77 -13.63
CA VAL A 339 20.38 9.96 -12.77
C VAL A 339 18.99 10.21 -12.22
N ALA A 340 17.94 10.10 -13.03
CA ALA A 340 16.56 10.23 -12.58
C ALA A 340 16.19 9.13 -11.56
N THR A 341 16.60 7.88 -11.81
CA THR A 341 16.45 6.79 -10.85
C THR A 341 17.20 7.12 -9.56
N ALA A 342 18.46 7.54 -9.63
CA ALA A 342 19.26 7.90 -8.46
C ALA A 342 18.64 9.04 -7.64
N ALA A 343 18.06 10.04 -8.30
CA ALA A 343 17.35 11.14 -7.64
C ALA A 343 16.08 10.67 -6.92
N LEU A 344 15.36 9.68 -7.48
CA LEU A 344 14.18 9.08 -6.83
C LEU A 344 14.55 8.15 -5.67
N THR A 345 15.65 7.40 -5.80
CA THR A 345 16.10 6.43 -4.80
C THR A 345 16.92 7.05 -3.66
N GLY A 346 17.62 8.16 -3.93
CA GLY A 346 18.53 8.81 -2.99
C GLY A 346 17.89 9.14 -1.64
N PRO A 347 16.71 9.81 -1.61
CA PRO A 347 16.03 10.12 -0.36
C PRO A 347 15.64 8.90 0.49
N ALA A 348 15.52 7.71 -0.11
CA ALA A 348 15.22 6.48 0.63
C ALA A 348 16.39 5.97 1.47
N ILE A 349 17.65 6.30 1.11
CA ILE A 349 18.83 5.83 1.82
C ILE A 349 18.86 6.32 3.27
N PRO A 350 18.80 7.65 3.56
CA PRO A 350 18.76 8.11 4.94
C PRO A 350 17.53 7.57 5.67
N TYR A 351 16.37 7.57 5.01
CA TYR A 351 15.13 7.03 5.59
C TYR A 351 15.28 5.57 6.07
N ASN A 352 15.87 4.70 5.26
CA ASN A 352 16.06 3.29 5.60
C ASN A 352 17.23 3.04 6.56
N LEU A 353 18.05 4.06 6.87
CA LEU A 353 19.01 4.02 7.98
C LEU A 353 18.35 4.35 9.33
N PHE A 354 17.05 4.63 9.35
CA PHE A 354 16.31 4.85 10.57
C PHE A 354 16.45 3.69 11.57
N THR A 355 16.59 4.07 12.83
CA THR A 355 16.46 3.21 14.00
C THR A 355 15.41 3.84 14.89
N ALA A 356 14.45 3.06 15.39
CA ALA A 356 13.52 3.60 16.37
C ALA A 356 14.30 4.03 17.61
N ALA A 357 14.07 5.25 18.09
CA ALA A 357 14.77 5.81 19.24
C ALA A 357 14.58 4.95 20.50
N ASP A 358 15.56 4.98 21.41
CA ASP A 358 15.47 4.32 22.72
C ASP A 358 14.46 5.00 23.65
N ASP A 359 13.96 6.17 23.29
CA ASP A 359 13.02 6.94 24.12
C ASP A 359 11.71 6.17 24.32
N ASP A 360 11.22 6.18 25.55
CA ASP A 360 9.94 5.56 25.91
C ASP A 360 8.79 6.14 25.07
N LEU A 361 7.86 5.27 24.67
CA LEU A 361 6.63 5.73 24.05
C LEU A 361 5.80 6.56 25.05
N PRO A 362 5.12 7.61 24.60
CA PRO A 362 4.23 8.36 25.47
C PRO A 362 3.05 7.50 25.93
N GLY A 363 2.73 7.60 27.21
CA GLY A 363 1.60 6.89 27.83
C GLY A 363 1.92 5.45 28.25
N GLU A 364 0.92 4.79 28.84
CA GLU A 364 1.00 3.39 29.22
C GLU A 364 0.95 2.49 27.98
N SER A 365 1.80 1.46 27.94
CA SER A 365 1.96 0.60 26.78
C SER A 365 1.75 -0.88 27.11
N VAL A 366 1.47 -1.65 26.07
CA VAL A 366 1.42 -3.12 26.11
C VAL A 366 2.61 -3.66 25.32
N SER A 367 3.40 -4.52 25.95
CA SER A 367 4.53 -5.18 25.31
C SER A 367 4.16 -6.57 24.83
N VAL A 368 4.44 -6.86 23.55
CA VAL A 368 4.32 -8.18 22.95
C VAL A 368 5.68 -8.57 22.40
N ARG A 369 6.45 -9.32 23.18
CA ARG A 369 7.87 -9.63 22.90
C ARG A 369 8.68 -8.35 22.68
N ASP A 370 9.11 -8.08 21.45
CA ASP A 370 9.90 -6.91 21.06
C ASP A 370 9.06 -5.72 20.55
N TYR A 371 7.74 -5.86 20.53
CA TYR A 371 6.81 -4.80 20.15
C TYR A 371 6.28 -4.07 21.38
N GLU A 372 6.28 -2.75 21.32
CA GLU A 372 5.58 -1.86 22.25
C GLU A 372 4.41 -1.21 21.52
N ILE A 373 3.24 -1.23 22.14
CA ILE A 373 2.00 -0.71 21.57
C ILE A 373 1.41 0.27 22.58
N THR A 374 1.20 1.52 22.16
CA THR A 374 0.58 2.58 22.98
C THR A 374 -0.53 3.27 22.20
N TYR A 375 -1.30 4.12 22.88
CA TYR A 375 -2.12 5.15 22.24
C TYR A 375 -1.61 6.53 22.65
N ALA A 376 -1.36 7.40 21.68
CA ALA A 376 -0.95 8.77 21.94
C ALA A 376 -1.46 9.73 20.89
N GLU A 377 -1.56 11.01 21.24
CA GLU A 377 -2.07 12.07 20.38
C GLU A 377 -1.12 13.24 20.26
N ASP A 378 -1.10 13.85 19.08
CA ASP A 378 -0.27 15.01 18.74
C ASP A 378 1.23 14.79 19.05
N VAL A 379 1.71 13.57 18.82
CA VAL A 379 3.11 13.22 19.04
C VAL A 379 3.88 13.28 17.73
N PRO A 380 5.16 13.71 17.73
CA PRO A 380 5.99 13.66 16.54
C PRO A 380 6.01 12.25 15.96
N ASN A 381 5.77 12.15 14.65
CA ASN A 381 5.89 10.87 13.97
C ASN A 381 7.34 10.40 14.03
N GLY A 382 7.62 9.35 14.82
CA GLY A 382 8.97 8.91 15.11
C GLY A 382 9.78 8.55 13.87
N LEU A 383 9.13 8.17 12.78
CA LEU A 383 9.79 7.81 11.52
C LEU A 383 10.12 9.03 10.65
N THR A 384 9.25 10.05 10.62
CA THR A 384 9.48 11.24 9.77
C THR A 384 10.14 12.40 10.49
N ALA A 385 10.03 12.48 11.83
CA ALA A 385 10.74 13.47 12.64
C ALA A 385 12.27 13.31 12.60
N ALA A 386 12.77 12.12 12.25
CA ALA A 386 14.20 11.89 12.06
C ALA A 386 14.78 12.54 10.80
N PHE A 387 13.93 12.94 9.83
CA PHE A 387 14.36 13.49 8.54
C PHE A 387 13.48 14.67 8.16
N ASP A 388 13.96 15.89 8.39
CA ASP A 388 13.27 17.11 7.95
C ASP A 388 13.64 17.44 6.50
N ILE A 389 12.67 17.29 5.60
CA ILE A 389 12.80 17.62 4.18
C ILE A 389 11.65 18.55 3.82
N GLU A 390 11.99 19.76 3.39
CA GLU A 390 11.04 20.71 2.84
C GLU A 390 11.01 20.64 1.31
N LEU A 391 9.85 20.30 0.75
CA LEU A 391 9.62 20.24 -0.70
C LEU A 391 8.25 20.83 -1.02
N PHE A 392 8.19 21.73 -2.01
CA PHE A 392 6.94 22.39 -2.44
C PHE A 392 6.21 23.15 -1.31
N GLY A 393 6.93 23.57 -0.26
CA GLY A 393 6.36 24.23 0.92
C GLY A 393 5.75 23.26 1.94
N GLU A 394 6.02 21.96 1.83
CA GLU A 394 5.57 20.93 2.76
C GLU A 394 6.76 20.33 3.51
N SER A 395 6.63 20.11 4.83
CA SER A 395 7.61 19.41 5.66
C SER A 395 7.20 17.94 5.88
N THR A 396 8.19 17.07 6.02
CA THR A 396 8.02 15.67 6.43
C THR A 396 7.75 15.53 7.94
N THR A 397 8.15 16.51 8.74
CA THR A 397 7.94 16.52 10.19
C THR A 397 6.47 16.80 10.47
N THR A 398 5.73 15.76 10.87
CA THR A 398 4.30 15.85 11.16
C THR A 398 4.00 15.15 12.47
N ASN A 399 3.07 15.71 13.23
CA ASN A 399 2.51 15.02 14.38
C ASN A 399 1.45 14.00 13.90
N THR A 400 1.26 12.98 14.71
CA THR A 400 0.29 11.92 14.46
C THR A 400 -0.39 11.50 15.76
N SER A 401 -1.61 10.99 15.62
CA SER A 401 -2.46 10.60 16.73
C SER A 401 -3.08 9.23 16.45
N GLY A 402 -2.99 8.33 17.42
CA GLY A 402 -3.61 7.02 17.38
C GLY A 402 -2.81 5.92 18.06
N VAL A 403 -3.09 4.68 17.67
CA VAL A 403 -2.39 3.49 18.17
C VAL A 403 -1.03 3.39 17.48
N ILE A 404 0.03 3.53 18.26
CA ILE A 404 1.42 3.51 17.81
C ILE A 404 2.02 2.14 18.10
N VAL A 405 2.77 1.61 17.13
CA VAL A 405 3.55 0.38 17.25
C VAL A 405 5.01 0.72 17.07
N LYS A 406 5.83 0.34 18.05
CA LYS A 406 7.28 0.48 18.02
C LYS A 406 7.93 -0.88 18.18
N SER A 407 9.05 -1.11 17.50
CA SER A 407 10.01 -2.16 17.83
C SER A 407 11.40 -1.67 17.47
N GLN A 408 12.23 -1.47 18.48
CA GLN A 408 13.59 -0.99 18.30
C GLN A 408 14.44 -1.99 17.52
N GLN A 409 14.35 -3.27 17.87
CA GLN A 409 15.11 -4.35 17.24
C GLN A 409 14.80 -4.49 15.73
N ARG A 410 13.59 -4.08 15.32
CA ARG A 410 13.15 -4.16 13.92
C ARG A 410 13.16 -2.81 13.20
N GLY A 411 13.55 -1.72 13.89
CA GLY A 411 13.47 -0.36 13.36
C GLY A 411 12.04 0.07 13.00
N ILE A 412 11.03 -0.44 13.72
CA ILE A 412 9.62 -0.18 13.44
C ILE A 412 9.16 1.01 14.27
N TRP A 413 8.51 1.97 13.59
CA TRP A 413 7.70 2.99 14.22
C TRP A 413 6.54 3.32 13.27
N THR A 414 5.30 3.18 13.72
CA THR A 414 4.13 3.54 12.91
C THR A 414 2.90 3.81 13.75
N THR A 415 2.07 4.74 13.31
CA THR A 415 0.66 4.79 13.71
C THR A 415 -0.08 3.71 12.94
N ALA A 416 -0.43 2.60 13.61
CA ALA A 416 -1.12 1.46 13.01
C ALA A 416 -2.63 1.71 12.82
N VAL A 417 -3.22 2.50 13.72
CA VAL A 417 -4.62 2.94 13.68
C VAL A 417 -4.66 4.41 14.06
N SER A 418 -5.15 5.28 13.18
CA SER A 418 -5.34 6.71 13.47
C SER A 418 -6.46 6.95 14.48
N THR A 419 -6.38 8.02 15.28
CA THR A 419 -7.46 8.45 16.19
C THR A 419 -8.81 8.55 15.49
N ASN A 420 -8.88 9.15 14.29
CA ASN A 420 -10.13 9.28 13.55
C ASN A 420 -10.73 7.94 13.11
N ARG A 421 -9.87 6.95 12.83
CA ARG A 421 -10.31 5.60 12.51
C ARG A 421 -10.86 4.91 13.76
N LEU A 422 -10.17 5.04 14.89
CA LEU A 422 -10.63 4.46 16.15
C LEU A 422 -11.91 5.14 16.65
N ALA A 423 -12.06 6.45 16.46
CA ALA A 423 -13.29 7.19 16.75
C ALA A 423 -14.47 6.78 15.86
N PHE A 424 -14.19 6.24 14.67
CA PHE A 424 -15.21 5.73 13.75
C PHE A 424 -15.56 4.26 14.04
N ASP A 425 -14.57 3.40 14.18
CA ASP A 425 -14.72 1.94 14.36
C ASP A 425 -15.04 1.56 15.83
N GLY A 426 -14.69 2.40 16.82
CA GLY A 426 -14.82 2.14 18.27
C GLY A 426 -13.79 1.14 18.80
N GLU A 427 -13.52 0.09 18.03
CA GLU A 427 -12.44 -0.86 18.29
C GLU A 427 -11.60 -1.12 17.03
N SER A 428 -10.30 -1.34 17.20
CA SER A 428 -9.44 -1.77 16.10
C SER A 428 -8.31 -2.66 16.58
N THR A 429 -8.11 -3.76 15.87
CA THR A 429 -7.06 -4.74 16.19
C THR A 429 -5.78 -4.48 15.42
N VAL A 430 -4.67 -4.37 16.15
CA VAL A 430 -3.31 -4.35 15.63
C VAL A 430 -2.71 -5.75 15.71
N ARG A 431 -2.19 -6.24 14.58
CA ARG A 431 -1.50 -7.55 14.50
C ARG A 431 0.01 -7.34 14.41
N VAL A 432 0.73 -7.92 15.37
CA VAL A 432 2.20 -7.95 15.42
C VAL A 432 2.69 -9.39 15.33
N GLY A 433 3.98 -9.59 15.02
CA GLY A 433 4.47 -10.96 14.85
C GLY A 433 5.83 -11.08 14.19
N GLY A 434 6.08 -12.26 13.62
CA GLY A 434 7.25 -12.57 12.82
C GLY A 434 7.06 -13.87 12.06
N VAL A 435 8.15 -14.46 11.55
CA VAL A 435 8.07 -15.75 10.86
C VAL A 435 7.59 -16.82 11.85
N GLY A 436 6.48 -17.48 11.52
CA GLY A 436 5.92 -18.61 12.29
C GLY A 436 5.11 -18.24 13.53
N TRP A 437 4.91 -16.95 13.84
CA TRP A 437 4.08 -16.53 14.99
C TRP A 437 3.41 -15.18 14.74
N GLN A 438 2.26 -14.98 15.37
CA GLN A 438 1.52 -13.72 15.36
C GLN A 438 0.78 -13.55 16.68
N ASP A 439 0.56 -12.30 17.08
CA ASP A 439 -0.28 -11.93 18.20
C ASP A 439 -1.10 -10.67 17.85
N GLN A 440 -2.05 -10.32 18.71
CA GLN A 440 -2.95 -9.21 18.48
C GLN A 440 -3.22 -8.39 19.75
N VAL A 441 -3.28 -7.08 19.58
CA VAL A 441 -3.74 -6.13 20.60
C VAL A 441 -4.89 -5.33 20.02
N THR A 442 -6.01 -5.29 20.72
CA THR A 442 -7.19 -4.52 20.32
C THR A 442 -7.22 -3.21 21.09
N ALA A 443 -7.20 -2.09 20.37
CA ALA A 443 -7.50 -0.80 20.95
C ALA A 443 -9.02 -0.61 21.00
N VAL A 444 -9.54 -0.22 22.15
CA VAL A 444 -10.97 0.03 22.40
C VAL A 444 -11.12 1.46 22.88
N ARG A 445 -12.03 2.20 22.25
CA ARG A 445 -12.41 3.55 22.63
C ARG A 445 -13.83 3.55 23.17
N ASP A 446 -14.01 4.24 24.28
CA ASP A 446 -15.32 4.68 24.75
C ASP A 446 -15.28 6.19 24.98
N GLY A 447 -16.42 6.87 24.88
CA GLY A 447 -16.45 8.33 24.97
C GLY A 447 -17.85 8.93 25.04
N PHE A 448 -17.87 10.24 25.29
CA PHE A 448 -19.04 11.10 25.25
C PHE A 448 -18.76 12.35 24.43
N VAL A 449 -19.63 12.64 23.46
CA VAL A 449 -19.73 13.93 22.79
C VAL A 449 -20.31 14.95 23.76
N VAL A 450 -19.57 16.01 24.07
CA VAL A 450 -19.98 17.03 25.02
C VAL A 450 -20.87 18.07 24.32
N SER A 451 -21.96 18.46 24.99
CA SER A 451 -22.99 19.29 24.35
C SER A 451 -22.49 20.72 24.10
N GLY A 452 -22.69 21.18 22.87
CA GLY A 452 -22.33 22.52 22.41
C GLY A 452 -20.93 22.65 21.83
N THR A 453 -19.98 21.80 22.24
CA THR A 453 -18.57 21.93 21.80
C THR A 453 -18.30 21.29 20.43
N GLY A 454 -19.05 20.25 20.08
CA GLY A 454 -18.75 19.40 18.92
C GLY A 454 -17.55 18.46 19.12
N GLU A 455 -17.01 18.40 20.34
CA GLU A 455 -15.85 17.60 20.72
C GLU A 455 -16.26 16.47 21.68
N SER A 456 -15.43 15.43 21.76
CA SER A 456 -15.64 14.27 22.63
C SER A 456 -14.62 14.23 23.75
N VAL A 457 -15.04 13.82 24.94
CA VAL A 457 -14.15 13.23 25.95
C VAL A 457 -14.15 11.72 25.80
N TYR A 458 -13.00 11.09 25.90
CA TYR A 458 -12.91 9.65 25.68
C TYR A 458 -11.72 9.04 26.41
N ARG A 459 -11.76 7.70 26.45
CA ARG A 459 -10.72 6.85 26.99
C ARG A 459 -10.34 5.81 25.95
N VAL A 460 -9.09 5.37 26.01
CA VAL A 460 -8.59 4.28 25.16
C VAL A 460 -7.95 3.21 26.02
N PHE A 461 -8.36 1.97 25.76
CA PHE A 461 -7.84 0.77 26.38
C PHE A 461 -7.11 -0.08 25.34
N LEU A 462 -6.01 -0.71 25.74
CA LEU A 462 -5.29 -1.70 24.96
C LEU A 462 -5.52 -3.07 25.57
N VAL A 463 -6.20 -3.94 24.81
CA VAL A 463 -6.60 -5.28 25.24
C VAL A 463 -5.69 -6.30 24.57
N SER A 464 -4.92 -7.03 25.37
CA SER A 464 -4.12 -8.18 24.94
C SER A 464 -4.70 -9.47 25.53
N ASN A 465 -4.11 -10.62 25.21
CA ASN A 465 -4.52 -11.89 25.83
C ASN A 465 -4.21 -11.95 27.33
N GLU A 466 -3.26 -11.13 27.80
CA GLU A 466 -2.73 -11.20 29.17
C GLU A 466 -3.26 -10.06 30.07
N SER A 467 -3.62 -8.92 29.48
CA SER A 467 -3.97 -7.72 30.23
C SER A 467 -4.92 -6.78 29.46
N VAL A 468 -5.61 -5.95 30.23
CA VAL A 468 -6.29 -4.74 29.75
C VAL A 468 -5.54 -3.55 30.35
N THR A 469 -5.00 -2.69 29.49
CA THR A 469 -4.23 -1.51 29.91
C THR A 469 -5.03 -0.26 29.59
N PHE A 470 -5.27 0.60 30.57
CA PHE A 470 -5.78 1.96 30.35
C PHE A 470 -4.65 2.80 29.76
N ALA A 471 -4.73 3.12 28.47
CA ALA A 471 -3.63 3.73 27.74
C ALA A 471 -3.72 5.26 27.70
N TYR A 472 -4.95 5.79 27.63
CA TYR A 472 -5.16 7.22 27.42
C TYR A 472 -6.54 7.69 27.88
N ALA A 473 -6.61 8.94 28.32
CA ALA A 473 -7.84 9.71 28.44
C ALA A 473 -7.59 11.16 28.02
N THR A 474 -8.60 11.79 27.44
CA THR A 474 -8.57 13.23 27.15
C THR A 474 -8.59 14.06 28.41
N ASP A 475 -8.29 15.35 28.29
CA ASP A 475 -8.57 16.30 29.37
C ASP A 475 -10.09 16.44 29.62
N PRO A 476 -10.50 16.89 30.82
CA PRO A 476 -11.89 17.23 31.09
C PRO A 476 -12.41 18.32 30.15
N LEU A 477 -13.64 18.15 29.66
CA LEU A 477 -14.26 19.09 28.74
C LEU A 477 -15.53 19.68 29.34
N GLN A 478 -15.66 20.99 29.26
CA GLN A 478 -16.83 21.72 29.75
C GLN A 478 -17.92 21.77 28.68
N ALA A 479 -19.15 21.45 29.05
CA ALA A 479 -20.31 21.64 28.22
C ALA A 479 -20.68 23.14 28.12
N GLU A 480 -21.18 23.57 26.96
CA GLU A 480 -21.65 24.96 26.79
C GLU A 480 -22.84 25.32 27.70
N PRO A 481 -23.81 24.42 27.98
CA PRO A 481 -24.92 24.75 28.87
C PRO A 481 -24.46 25.08 30.29
N VAL A 482 -24.98 26.20 30.81
CA VAL A 482 -24.81 26.62 32.20
C VAL A 482 -26.14 26.42 32.93
N VAL A 483 -26.14 25.66 34.01
CA VAL A 483 -27.36 25.34 34.77
C VAL A 483 -27.28 26.00 36.13
N ALA A 484 -28.25 26.86 36.43
CA ALA A 484 -28.31 27.61 37.69
C ALA A 484 -26.98 28.31 38.06
N GLY A 485 -26.33 28.92 37.06
CA GLY A 485 -25.05 29.63 37.22
C GLY A 485 -23.82 28.73 37.40
N ARG A 486 -23.95 27.41 37.20
CA ARG A 486 -22.87 26.44 37.33
C ARG A 486 -22.47 25.87 35.98
N ASN A 487 -21.17 25.69 35.79
CA ASN A 487 -20.63 25.03 34.61
C ASN A 487 -20.55 23.53 34.87
N ILE A 488 -20.82 22.75 33.82
CA ILE A 488 -20.83 21.29 33.87
C ILE A 488 -19.70 20.79 32.96
N SER A 489 -18.84 19.92 33.48
CA SER A 489 -17.81 19.25 32.70
C SER A 489 -17.94 17.74 32.78
N VAL A 490 -17.50 17.06 31.72
CA VAL A 490 -17.32 15.61 31.71
C VAL A 490 -15.83 15.34 31.92
N VAL A 491 -15.51 14.48 32.87
CA VAL A 491 -14.16 14.19 33.36
C VAL A 491 -13.90 12.70 33.13
N PRO A 492 -13.09 12.30 32.14
CA PRO A 492 -12.72 10.89 32.00
C PRO A 492 -11.81 10.45 33.16
N THR A 493 -12.01 9.22 33.63
CA THR A 493 -11.21 8.60 34.69
C THR A 493 -10.79 7.19 34.29
N GLU A 494 -9.80 6.61 34.96
CA GLU A 494 -9.35 5.23 34.68
C GLU A 494 -10.50 4.21 34.79
N THR A 495 -11.43 4.42 35.72
CA THR A 495 -12.53 3.48 36.00
C THR A 495 -13.86 3.85 35.35
N GLY A 496 -14.06 5.10 34.92
CA GLY A 496 -15.29 5.53 34.25
C GLY A 496 -15.23 6.95 33.72
N TYR A 497 -16.34 7.64 33.89
CA TYR A 497 -16.45 9.07 33.69
C TYR A 497 -17.04 9.67 34.96
N ASP A 498 -16.60 10.86 35.30
CA ASP A 498 -17.20 11.72 36.31
C ASP A 498 -17.82 12.94 35.65
N LEU A 499 -18.75 13.56 36.35
CA LEU A 499 -19.25 14.90 36.08
C LEU A 499 -18.63 15.88 37.07
N GLY A 500 -18.17 17.02 36.58
CA GLY A 500 -17.73 18.15 37.38
C GLY A 500 -18.75 19.27 37.34
N VAL A 501 -19.18 19.76 38.50
CA VAL A 501 -19.99 20.98 38.62
C VAL A 501 -19.13 22.06 39.26
N SER A 502 -18.81 23.10 38.50
CA SER A 502 -17.95 24.19 38.98
C SER A 502 -18.73 25.48 39.23
N THR A 503 -18.37 26.11 40.35
CA THR A 503 -18.86 27.42 40.82
C THR A 503 -17.66 28.33 41.10
N GLN A 504 -17.92 29.59 41.46
CA GLN A 504 -16.87 30.49 41.96
C GLN A 504 -16.19 29.99 43.24
N ASN A 505 -16.85 29.12 44.02
CA ASN A 505 -16.36 28.64 45.31
C ASN A 505 -15.63 27.28 45.23
N GLY A 506 -15.62 26.63 44.06
CA GLY A 506 -14.96 25.33 43.87
C GLY A 506 -15.67 24.43 42.87
N THR A 507 -15.13 23.22 42.69
CA THR A 507 -15.70 22.18 41.82
C THR A 507 -16.06 20.95 42.64
N VAL A 508 -17.29 20.47 42.48
CA VAL A 508 -17.75 19.18 43.04
C VAL A 508 -17.74 18.16 41.92
N ARG A 509 -17.22 16.96 42.18
CA ARG A 509 -17.19 15.85 41.23
C ARG A 509 -18.02 14.67 41.75
N GLY A 510 -18.58 13.90 40.83
CA GLY A 510 -19.18 12.61 41.13
C GLY A 510 -19.39 11.77 39.87
N PRO A 511 -19.80 10.51 40.00
CA PRO A 511 -19.82 9.57 38.89
C PRO A 511 -20.84 9.95 37.82
N MET A 512 -20.49 9.69 36.57
CA MET A 512 -21.41 9.74 35.43
C MET A 512 -22.61 8.81 35.70
N PRO A 513 -23.87 9.29 35.57
CA PRO A 513 -25.04 8.44 35.77
C PRO A 513 -25.05 7.26 34.78
N THR A 514 -25.34 6.08 35.30
CA THR A 514 -25.61 4.87 34.51
C THR A 514 -27.12 4.73 34.28
N GLN A 515 -27.53 3.75 33.47
CA GLN A 515 -28.96 3.48 33.28
C GLN A 515 -29.64 3.19 34.62
N ASN A 516 -30.73 3.90 34.90
CA ASN A 516 -31.52 3.83 36.14
C ASN A 516 -30.85 4.38 37.41
N VAL A 517 -29.69 5.05 37.29
CA VAL A 517 -29.00 5.69 38.42
C VAL A 517 -28.90 7.19 38.17
N THR A 518 -29.35 7.99 39.13
CA THR A 518 -29.24 9.45 39.10
C THR A 518 -28.08 9.90 39.97
N THR A 519 -27.26 10.83 39.47
CA THR A 519 -26.20 11.48 40.26
C THR A 519 -26.66 12.89 40.60
N THR A 520 -26.56 13.32 41.87
CA THR A 520 -26.87 14.71 42.25
C THR A 520 -25.61 15.42 42.72
N LEU A 521 -25.27 16.55 42.08
CA LEU A 521 -24.08 17.36 42.40
C LEU A 521 -24.47 18.82 42.52
N ASP A 522 -24.12 19.44 43.66
CA ASP A 522 -24.42 20.85 43.95
C ASP A 522 -25.89 21.27 43.66
N GLY A 523 -26.83 20.36 43.97
CA GLY A 523 -28.26 20.55 43.77
C GLY A 523 -28.79 20.26 42.36
N ILE A 524 -27.92 20.00 41.37
CA ILE A 524 -28.30 19.61 40.01
C ILE A 524 -28.41 18.09 39.94
N GLN A 525 -29.53 17.58 39.41
CA GLN A 525 -29.72 16.15 39.15
C GLN A 525 -29.24 15.80 37.74
N PHE A 526 -28.45 14.73 37.63
CA PHE A 526 -27.95 14.20 36.38
C PHE A 526 -28.55 12.83 36.12
N VAL A 527 -29.24 12.71 34.98
CA VAL A 527 -29.95 11.50 34.58
C VAL A 527 -29.45 11.07 33.21
N ARG A 528 -29.25 9.77 33.04
CA ARG A 528 -28.96 9.17 31.73
C ARG A 528 -30.21 8.50 31.17
N GLU A 529 -30.60 8.90 29.97
CA GLU A 529 -31.66 8.29 29.18
C GLU A 529 -31.06 7.81 27.86
N ASP A 530 -31.01 6.49 27.67
CA ASP A 530 -30.34 5.83 26.56
C ASP A 530 -28.87 6.30 26.41
N GLU A 531 -28.55 6.92 25.27
CA GLU A 531 -27.24 7.49 24.93
C GLU A 531 -27.09 8.95 25.42
N PHE A 532 -28.10 9.57 26.02
CA PHE A 532 -28.08 10.99 26.38
C PHE A 532 -27.98 11.19 27.89
N VAL A 533 -27.24 12.22 28.28
CA VAL A 533 -27.12 12.66 29.66
C VAL A 533 -27.72 14.05 29.77
N PHE A 534 -28.62 14.21 30.74
CA PHE A 534 -29.32 15.44 31.04
C PHE A 534 -28.96 15.97 32.42
N ALA A 535 -28.90 17.29 32.54
CA ALA A 535 -28.84 18.02 33.79
C ALA A 535 -30.20 18.68 34.06
N GLU A 536 -30.71 18.49 35.27
CA GLU A 536 -32.05 18.91 35.69
C GLU A 536 -31.99 19.75 36.97
N TYR A 537 -32.60 20.93 36.94
CA TYR A 537 -32.69 21.85 38.07
C TYR A 537 -33.90 22.77 37.93
N ASP A 538 -34.77 22.82 38.95
CA ASP A 538 -35.95 23.71 39.01
C ASP A 538 -36.76 23.79 37.71
N GLY A 539 -37.04 22.64 37.09
CA GLY A 539 -37.79 22.53 35.84
C GLY A 539 -37.00 22.85 34.56
N THR A 540 -35.74 23.23 34.67
CA THR A 540 -34.80 23.30 33.54
C THR A 540 -34.24 21.91 33.27
N ARG A 541 -34.23 21.50 32.00
CA ARG A 541 -33.63 20.25 31.54
C ARG A 541 -32.79 20.52 30.30
N VAL A 542 -31.48 20.27 30.39
CA VAL A 542 -30.54 20.48 29.28
C VAL A 542 -29.69 19.25 29.07
N ARG A 543 -29.38 18.95 27.80
CA ARG A 543 -28.43 17.89 27.45
C ARG A 543 -27.02 18.38 27.75
N VAL A 544 -26.22 17.55 28.42
CA VAL A 544 -24.83 17.85 28.75
C VAL A 544 -23.86 16.99 27.98
N ALA A 545 -24.23 15.75 27.68
CA ALA A 545 -23.40 14.81 26.94
C ALA A 545 -24.25 13.80 26.17
N LYS A 546 -23.63 13.20 25.15
CA LYS A 546 -24.14 12.07 24.40
C LYS A 546 -23.05 11.00 24.31
N GLU A 547 -23.33 9.76 24.66
CA GLU A 547 -22.41 8.64 24.47
C GLU A 547 -22.03 8.51 22.98
N GLU A 548 -20.75 8.26 22.71
CA GLU A 548 -20.26 8.01 21.35
C GLU A 548 -20.87 6.73 20.78
N THR A 549 -21.11 6.73 19.48
CA THR A 549 -21.60 5.57 18.73
C THR A 549 -20.65 5.26 17.59
N TYR A 550 -20.39 3.98 17.37
CA TYR A 550 -19.38 3.48 16.42
C TYR A 550 -20.03 2.65 15.30
N GLN A 551 -19.24 2.17 14.32
CA GLN A 551 -19.72 1.47 13.12
C GLN A 551 -19.36 -0.01 13.03
#